data_AF-A0A968SM85-F1
#
_entry.id   AF-A0A968SM85-F1
#
_cell.length_a   1.000
_cell.length_b   1.000
_cell.length_c   1.000
_cell.angle_alpha   90.00
_cell.angle_beta   90.00
_cell.angle_gamma   90.00
#
_symmetry.space_group_name_H-M   'P 1'
#
loop_
_entity.id
_entity.type
_entity.pdbx_description
1 polymer ?
#
loop_
_entity_poly.entity_id
_entity_poly.type
_entity_poly.pdbx_seq_one_letter_code
_entity_poly.pdbx_strand_id
1 'polypeptide(L)'
;MISKSKSFVQEFMAFVKGFGVIGLALGVVIGGAANTIVKSLVDNIIQPLLGYIGGLDSLSEWTLGKLYVGAFVGDLIEFLVLLFVVYMAVKIIISRFLTKKERETLGI
;
A
#
# COMPACT_ATOMS: atom_id res chain seq x y z
N MET A 1 45.96 26.29 -6.61
CA MET A 1 44.50 26.18 -6.40
C MET A 1 44.19 24.77 -5.93
N ILE A 2 43.85 24.57 -4.66
CA ILE A 2 43.51 23.25 -4.10
C ILE A 2 42.01 23.04 -4.30
N SER A 3 41.67 22.05 -5.13
CA SER A 3 40.31 21.56 -5.35
C SER A 3 39.71 21.11 -4.01
N LYS A 4 38.64 21.78 -3.56
CA LYS A 4 37.80 21.32 -2.45
C LYS A 4 37.21 19.97 -2.87
N SER A 5 37.74 18.87 -2.34
CA SER A 5 37.06 17.58 -2.40
C SER A 5 35.65 17.79 -1.83
N LYS A 6 34.61 17.56 -2.65
CA LYS A 6 33.25 17.51 -2.12
C LYS A 6 33.24 16.41 -1.06
N SER A 7 32.80 16.74 0.15
CA SER A 7 32.62 15.73 1.20
C SER A 7 31.68 14.65 0.66
N PHE A 8 31.93 13.38 0.99
CA PHE A 8 31.07 12.24 0.64
C PHE A 8 29.58 12.54 0.91
N VAL A 9 29.28 13.31 1.96
CA VAL A 9 27.92 13.76 2.31
C VAL A 9 27.31 14.66 1.22
N GLN A 10 28.11 15.52 0.57
CA GLN A 10 27.64 16.39 -0.51
C GLN A 10 27.40 15.60 -1.81
N GLU A 11 28.23 14.60 -2.09
CA GLU A 11 28.02 13.70 -3.24
C GLU A 11 26.82 12.80 -3.03
N PHE A 12 26.66 12.26 -1.82
CA PHE A 12 25.48 11.50 -1.42
C PHE A 12 24.21 12.34 -1.46
N MET A 13 24.23 13.58 -0.95
CA MET A 13 23.06 14.46 -1.02
C MET A 13 22.74 14.88 -2.46
N ALA A 14 23.75 15.08 -3.31
CA ALA A 14 23.56 15.35 -4.73
C ALA A 14 22.96 14.14 -5.45
N PHE A 15 23.39 12.92 -5.10
CA PHE A 15 22.82 11.66 -5.57
C PHE A 15 21.36 11.52 -5.13
N VAL A 16 21.05 11.63 -3.85
CA VAL A 16 19.69 11.51 -3.32
C VAL A 16 18.72 12.54 -3.94
N LYS A 17 19.20 13.76 -4.21
CA LYS A 17 18.43 14.79 -4.92
C LYS A 17 18.26 14.49 -6.41
N GLY A 18 19.27 13.92 -7.07
CA GLY A 18 19.24 13.61 -8.51
C GLY A 18 18.34 12.44 -8.88
N PHE A 19 18.18 11.45 -7.99
CA PHE A 19 17.39 10.25 -8.25
C PHE A 19 15.93 10.32 -7.75
N GLY A 20 15.50 11.44 -7.16
CA GLY A 20 14.15 11.54 -6.57
C GLY A 20 13.89 10.56 -5.41
N VAL A 21 14.94 9.96 -4.85
CA VAL A 21 14.89 8.88 -3.84
C VAL A 21 14.15 9.32 -2.58
N ILE A 22 14.20 10.61 -2.24
CA ILE A 22 13.45 11.17 -1.12
C ILE A 22 11.94 10.94 -1.30
N GLY A 23 11.41 11.17 -2.51
CA GLY A 23 9.99 10.96 -2.81
C GLY A 23 9.61 9.48 -2.78
N LEU A 24 10.49 8.60 -3.31
CA LEU A 24 10.28 7.16 -3.27
C LEU A 24 10.29 6.61 -1.84
N ALA A 25 11.25 7.04 -1.01
CA ALA A 25 11.36 6.62 0.38
C ALA A 25 10.14 7.06 1.20
N LEU A 26 9.68 8.31 1.02
CA LEU A 26 8.45 8.78 1.65
C LEU A 26 7.22 8.00 1.16
N GLY A 27 7.15 7.69 -0.13
CA GLY A 27 6.09 6.86 -0.70
C GLY A 27 6.01 5.45 -0.09
N VAL A 28 7.16 4.81 0.14
CA VAL A 28 7.23 3.48 0.80
C VAL A 28 6.80 3.55 2.26
N VAL A 29 7.26 4.56 3.01
CA VAL A 29 6.90 4.72 4.43
C VAL A 29 5.39 4.99 4.58
N ILE A 30 4.85 5.91 3.78
CA ILE A 30 3.43 6.26 3.80
C ILE A 30 2.59 5.07 3.31
N GLY A 31 3.04 4.37 2.26
CA GLY A 31 2.38 3.17 1.75
C GLY A 31 2.31 2.06 2.79
N GLY A 32 3.39 1.82 3.53
CA GLY A 32 3.42 0.88 4.64
C GLY A 32 2.44 1.25 5.76
N ALA A 33 2.40 2.54 6.15
CA ALA A 33 1.45 3.02 7.16
C ALA A 33 -0.02 2.90 6.70
N ALA A 34 -0.30 3.23 5.43
CA ALA A 34 -1.65 3.08 4.85
C ALA A 34 -2.08 1.61 4.80
N ASN A 35 -1.17 0.71 4.43
CA ASN A 35 -1.44 -0.73 4.44
C ASN A 35 -1.82 -1.23 5.84
N THR A 36 -1.13 -0.77 6.89
CA THR A 36 -1.47 -1.13 8.28
C THR A 36 -2.89 -0.71 8.66
N ILE A 37 -3.35 0.46 8.21
CA ILE A 37 -4.72 0.93 8.47
C ILE A 37 -5.74 0.04 7.75
N VAL A 38 -5.47 -0.30 6.49
CA VAL A 38 -6.34 -1.20 5.71
C VAL A 38 -6.39 -2.58 6.33
N LYS A 39 -5.23 -3.13 6.70
CA LYS A 39 -5.13 -4.41 7.40
C LYS A 39 -5.93 -4.41 8.70
N SER A 40 -5.81 -3.36 9.50
CA SER A 40 -6.61 -3.19 10.72
C SER A 40 -8.11 -3.15 10.46
N LEU A 41 -8.56 -2.55 9.36
CA LEU A 41 -9.97 -2.55 8.97
C LEU A 41 -10.43 -3.97 8.59
N VAL A 42 -9.62 -4.70 7.85
CA VAL A 42 -9.96 -6.06 7.43
C VAL A 42 -10.00 -6.98 8.64
N ASP A 43 -8.94 -7.00 9.45
CA ASP A 43 -8.80 -7.90 10.60
C ASP A 43 -9.84 -7.66 11.69
N ASN A 44 -10.12 -6.39 12.01
CA ASN A 44 -10.97 -6.06 13.15
C ASN A 44 -12.44 -5.84 12.79
N ILE A 45 -12.76 -5.58 11.52
CA ILE A 45 -14.13 -5.30 11.09
C ILE A 45 -14.61 -6.33 10.06
N ILE A 46 -13.87 -6.55 8.98
CA ILE A 46 -14.34 -7.43 7.91
C ILE A 46 -14.30 -8.90 8.31
N GLN A 47 -13.20 -9.39 8.89
CA GLN A 47 -13.06 -10.79 9.26
C GLN A 47 -14.10 -11.25 10.31
N PRO A 48 -14.39 -10.50 11.40
CA PRO A 48 -15.42 -10.90 12.36
C PRO A 48 -16.82 -10.89 11.76
N LEU A 49 -17.14 -9.91 10.89
CA LEU A 49 -18.43 -9.85 10.21
C LEU A 49 -18.64 -11.04 9.25
N LEU A 50 -17.58 -11.46 8.54
CA LEU A 50 -17.63 -12.62 7.67
C LEU A 50 -17.65 -13.94 8.45
N GLY A 51 -16.94 -14.03 9.57
CA GLY A 51 -17.03 -15.16 10.50
C GLY A 51 -18.47 -15.38 10.95
N TYR A 52 -19.12 -14.31 11.44
CA TYR A 52 -20.51 -14.37 11.91
C TYR A 52 -21.49 -14.90 10.84
N ILE A 53 -21.29 -14.52 9.57
CA ILE A 53 -22.11 -15.00 8.45
C ILE A 53 -21.81 -16.47 8.10
N GLY A 54 -20.58 -16.93 8.33
CA GLY A 54 -20.13 -18.32 8.12
C GLY A 54 -20.46 -19.29 9.26
N GLY A 55 -21.05 -18.81 10.36
CA GLY A 55 -21.42 -19.63 11.52
C GLY A 55 -20.27 -19.92 12.50
N LEU A 56 -19.19 -19.15 12.47
CA LEU A 56 -18.02 -19.25 13.36
C LEU A 56 -17.60 -17.88 13.87
N ASP A 57 -16.84 -17.80 14.97
CA ASP A 57 -16.45 -16.51 15.54
C ASP A 57 -15.35 -15.82 14.70
N SER A 58 -14.63 -16.58 13.85
CA SER A 58 -13.65 -16.06 12.88
C SER A 58 -13.51 -16.96 11.65
N LEU A 59 -13.22 -16.37 10.49
CA LEU A 59 -12.84 -17.11 9.28
C LEU A 59 -11.67 -18.07 9.56
N SER A 60 -10.74 -17.71 10.44
CA SER A 60 -9.56 -18.52 10.79
C SER A 60 -9.89 -19.89 11.41
N GLU A 61 -11.11 -20.07 11.91
CA GLU A 61 -11.58 -21.34 12.50
C GLU A 61 -12.00 -22.37 11.45
N TRP A 62 -12.16 -21.97 10.17
CA TRP A 62 -12.32 -22.91 9.06
C TRP A 62 -11.03 -23.70 8.82
N THR A 63 -11.02 -24.89 9.41
CA THR A 63 -9.98 -25.89 9.26
C THR A 63 -10.55 -27.14 8.57
N LEU A 64 -9.96 -27.51 7.44
CA LEU A 64 -10.12 -28.85 6.86
C LEU A 64 -8.94 -29.69 7.37
N GLY A 65 -9.05 -30.21 8.59
CA GLY A 65 -7.96 -30.92 9.26
C GLY A 65 -6.87 -29.96 9.79
N LYS A 66 -5.64 -30.04 9.26
CA LYS A 66 -4.50 -29.15 9.65
C LYS A 66 -4.32 -27.94 8.71
N LEU A 67 -5.18 -27.79 7.71
CA LEU A 67 -5.09 -26.70 6.74
C LEU A 67 -5.96 -25.52 7.18
N TYR A 68 -5.31 -24.37 7.44
CA TYR A 68 -5.95 -23.10 7.78
C TYR A 68 -6.53 -22.42 6.53
N VAL A 69 -7.54 -23.04 5.93
CA VAL A 69 -8.23 -22.51 4.72
C VAL A 69 -8.86 -21.16 5.03
N GLY A 70 -9.37 -21.00 6.25
CA GLY A 70 -9.89 -19.76 6.79
C GLY A 70 -8.95 -18.56 6.72
N ALA A 71 -7.72 -18.74 7.20
CA ALA A 71 -6.70 -17.69 7.21
C ALA A 71 -6.31 -17.29 5.77
N PHE A 72 -6.14 -18.26 4.88
CA PHE A 72 -5.83 -17.98 3.47
C PHE A 72 -6.93 -17.20 2.76
N VAL A 73 -8.21 -17.52 3.02
CA VAL A 73 -9.34 -16.76 2.48
C VAL A 73 -9.38 -15.34 3.05
N GLY A 74 -9.07 -15.18 4.35
CA GLY A 74 -8.90 -13.88 4.99
C GLY A 74 -7.85 -13.02 4.29
N ASP A 75 -6.66 -13.56 4.05
CA ASP A 75 -5.57 -12.87 3.34
C ASP A 75 -5.97 -12.49 1.90
N LEU A 76 -6.71 -13.36 1.21
CA LEU A 76 -7.22 -13.08 -0.13
C LEU A 76 -8.19 -11.89 -0.13
N ILE A 77 -9.04 -11.80 0.89
CA ILE A 77 -9.98 -10.69 1.08
C ILE A 77 -9.23 -9.42 1.45
N GLU A 78 -8.23 -9.49 2.33
CA GLU A 78 -7.37 -8.35 2.67
C GLU A 78 -6.73 -7.76 1.41
N PHE A 79 -6.19 -8.62 0.54
CA PHE A 79 -5.61 -8.22 -0.72
C PHE A 79 -6.63 -7.52 -1.65
N LEU A 80 -7.85 -8.06 -1.79
CA LEU A 80 -8.89 -7.44 -2.62
C LEU A 80 -9.33 -6.08 -2.08
N VAL A 81 -9.45 -5.94 -0.75
CA VAL A 81 -9.79 -4.66 -0.11
C VAL A 81 -8.67 -3.66 -0.30
N LEU A 82 -7.41 -4.06 -0.13
CA LEU A 82 -6.25 -3.21 -0.38
C LEU A 82 -6.22 -2.70 -1.83
N LEU A 83 -6.45 -3.58 -2.82
CA LEU A 83 -6.54 -3.18 -4.22
C LEU A 83 -7.64 -2.15 -4.45
N PHE A 84 -8.82 -2.35 -3.84
CA PHE A 84 -9.93 -1.40 -3.96
C PHE A 84 -9.60 -0.04 -3.35
N VAL A 85 -9.00 -0.01 -2.16
CA VAL A 85 -8.60 1.22 -1.47
C VAL A 85 -7.54 1.97 -2.27
N VAL A 86 -6.51 1.26 -2.75
CA VAL A 86 -5.45 1.85 -3.57
C VAL A 86 -6.02 2.40 -4.89
N TYR A 87 -6.90 1.65 -5.56
CA TYR A 87 -7.58 2.12 -6.77
C TYR A 87 -8.39 3.40 -6.50
N MET A 88 -9.17 3.43 -5.41
CA MET A 88 -9.92 4.62 -5.03
C MET A 88 -9.00 5.82 -4.74
N ALA A 89 -7.94 5.62 -3.97
CA ALA A 89 -6.98 6.67 -3.65
C ALA A 89 -6.35 7.26 -4.92
N VAL A 90 -5.86 6.40 -5.83
CA VAL A 90 -5.31 6.79 -7.12
C VAL A 90 -6.35 7.53 -7.95
N LYS A 91 -7.57 7.01 -8.06
CA LYS A 91 -8.66 7.65 -8.81
C LYS A 91 -9.02 9.03 -8.26
N ILE A 92 -9.07 9.20 -6.94
CA ILE A 92 -9.34 10.49 -6.30
C ILE A 92 -8.20 11.47 -6.56
N ILE A 93 -6.94 11.03 -6.45
CA ILE A 93 -5.77 11.89 -6.70
C ILE A 93 -5.72 12.31 -8.17
N ILE A 94 -5.83 11.36 -9.11
CA ILE A 94 -5.88 11.63 -10.55
C ILE A 94 -7.07 12.54 -10.89
N SER A 95 -8.23 12.29 -10.29
CA SER A 95 -9.43 13.11 -10.57
C SER A 95 -9.33 14.54 -10.07
N ARG A 96 -8.62 14.79 -8.96
CA ARG A 96 -8.47 16.10 -8.33
C ARG A 96 -7.25 16.89 -8.80
N PHE A 97 -6.16 16.22 -9.16
CA PHE A 97 -4.87 16.88 -9.43
C PHE A 97 -4.37 16.74 -10.87
N LEU A 98 -4.86 15.79 -11.67
CA LEU A 98 -4.53 15.71 -13.10
C LEU A 98 -5.64 16.33 -13.96
N THR A 99 -5.30 17.44 -14.62
CA THR A 99 -6.21 18.11 -15.56
C THR A 99 -6.36 17.28 -16.85
N LYS A 100 -7.52 17.38 -17.53
CA LYS A 100 -7.90 16.53 -18.69
C LYS A 100 -6.80 16.33 -19.74
N LYS A 101 -5.92 17.31 -19.92
CA LYS A 101 -4.83 17.32 -20.91
C LYS A 101 -3.69 16.33 -20.62
N GLU A 102 -3.48 15.96 -19.36
CA GLU A 102 -2.44 15.00 -18.94
C GLU A 102 -2.92 13.54 -18.99
N ARG A 103 -4.24 13.33 -19.04
CA ARG A 103 -4.86 12.00 -19.15
C ARG A 103 -4.65 11.39 -20.53
N GLU A 104 -4.79 12.22 -21.58
CA GLU A 104 -4.57 11.80 -22.98
C GLU A 104 -3.11 11.44 -23.28
N THR A 105 -2.12 12.07 -22.62
CA THR A 105 -0.69 11.76 -22.82
C THR A 105 -0.22 10.50 -22.10
N LEU A 106 -0.99 10.01 -21.11
CA LEU A 106 -0.66 8.82 -20.31
C LEU A 106 -1.41 7.56 -20.77
N GLY A 107 -2.27 7.67 -21.79
CA GLY A 107 -2.96 6.52 -22.40
C GLY A 107 -3.99 5.84 -21.49
N ILE A 108 -4.55 6.57 -20.52
CA ILE A 108 -5.61 6.12 -19.58
C ILE A 108 -6.78 7.09 -19.52
#